data_AF-A0A7W8LNI3-F1
#
_entry.id   AF-A0A7W8LNI3-F1
#
_cell.length_a   1.000
_cell.length_b   1.000
_cell.length_c   1.000
_cell.angle_alpha   90.00
_cell.angle_beta   90.00
_cell.angle_gamma   90.00
#
_symmetry.space_group_name_H-M   'P 1'
#
loop_
_entity.id
_entity.type
_entity.pdbx_description
1 polymer ?
#
loop_
_entity_poly.entity_id
_entity_poly.type
_entity_poly.pdbx_seq_one_letter_code
_entity_poly.pdbx_strand_id
1 'polypeptide(L)' 'MPTSSSGLSLERLAVRVLLRLQAEPGRYTARSLARELGETANRVNRVILAIEAEAGVQRQGAYGAITVGGRED' A
#
# COMPACT_ATOMS: atom_id res chain seq x y z
N MET A 1 -28.45 -11.27 3.35
CA MET A 1 -28.11 -9.87 3.68
C MET A 1 -26.77 -9.55 3.02
N PRO A 2 -26.63 -8.46 2.25
CA PRO A 2 -25.31 -8.09 1.76
C PRO A 2 -24.51 -7.53 2.93
N THR A 3 -23.38 -8.15 3.22
CA THR A 3 -22.43 -7.67 4.23
C THR A 3 -21.88 -6.32 3.76
N SER A 4 -22.33 -5.23 4.39
CA SER A 4 -21.70 -3.92 4.29
C SER A 4 -20.26 -4.03 4.81
N SER A 5 -19.36 -4.44 3.93
CA SER A 5 -17.93 -4.40 4.18
C SER A 5 -17.53 -2.95 4.01
N SER A 6 -17.54 -2.20 5.12
CA SER A 6 -17.15 -0.79 5.27
C SER A 6 -15.67 -0.58 4.96
N GLY A 7 -15.28 -0.87 3.73
CA GLY A 7 -13.92 -0.88 3.28
C GLY A 7 -13.87 -0.28 1.89
N LEU A 8 -12.96 0.65 1.66
CA LEU A 8 -12.74 1.25 0.34
C LEU A 8 -12.63 0.15 -0.73
N SER A 9 -13.11 0.41 -1.96
CA SER A 9 -12.84 -0.51 -3.07
C SER A 9 -11.33 -0.78 -3.15
N LEU A 10 -10.92 -2.00 -3.51
CA LEU A 10 -9.51 -2.37 -3.54
C LEU A 10 -8.68 -1.42 -4.40
N GLU A 11 -9.25 -0.94 -5.50
CA GLU A 11 -8.67 0.07 -6.39
C GLU A 11 -8.46 1.41 -5.68
N ARG A 12 -9.46 1.90 -4.93
CA ARG A 12 -9.35 3.16 -4.18
C ARG A 12 -8.34 3.05 -3.04
N LEU A 13 -8.23 1.87 -2.41
CA LEU A 13 -7.19 1.59 -1.43
C LEU A 13 -5.80 1.59 -2.08
N ALA A 14 -5.64 0.95 -3.25
CA ALA A 14 -4.40 0.93 -4.01
C ALA A 14 -3.94 2.33 -4.40
N VAL A 15 -4.83 3.17 -4.92
CA VAL A 15 -4.53 4.57 -5.23
C VAL A 15 -4.06 5.33 -4.00
N ARG A 16 -4.73 5.18 -2.85
CA ARG A 16 -4.32 5.86 -1.61
C ARG A 16 -2.95 5.38 -1.11
N VAL A 17 -2.69 4.08 -1.17
CA VAL A 17 -1.39 3.51 -0.81
C VAL A 17 -0.30 4.08 -1.71
N LEU A 18 -0.49 4.07 -3.03
CA LEU A 18 0.46 4.63 -3.99
C LEU A 18 0.74 6.11 -3.74
N LEU A 19 -0.29 6.93 -3.54
CA LEU A 19 -0.13 8.36 -3.27
C LEU A 19 0.70 8.62 -2.01
N ARG A 20 0.50 7.83 -0.94
CA ARG A 20 1.29 7.96 0.30
C ARG A 20 2.74 7.54 0.10
N LEU A 21 2.96 6.43 -0.61
CA LEU A 21 4.30 5.93 -0.91
C LEU A 21 5.08 6.87 -1.85
N GLN A 22 4.41 7.56 -2.77
CA GLN A 22 5.03 8.58 -3.63
C GLN A 22 5.30 9.89 -2.89
N ALA A 23 4.39 10.30 -2.01
CA ALA A 23 4.57 11.52 -1.22
C ALA A 23 5.75 11.39 -0.25
N GLU A 24 5.91 10.23 0.39
CA GLU A 24 6.98 9.99 1.36
C GLU A 24 7.62 8.59 1.18
N PRO A 25 8.48 8.42 0.16
CA PRO A 25 9.12 7.13 -0.12
C PRO A 25 9.98 6.67 1.07
N GLY A 26 9.87 5.39 1.44
CA GLY A 26 10.67 4.80 2.51
C GLY A 26 10.23 5.17 3.94
N ARG A 27 9.29 6.10 4.12
CA ARG A 27 8.72 6.43 5.45
C ARG A 27 7.80 5.34 5.96
N TYR A 28 7.14 4.63 5.05
CA TYR A 28 5.99 3.80 5.36
C TYR A 28 6.29 2.30 5.32
N THR A 29 5.67 1.58 6.24
CA THR A 29 5.56 0.11 6.24
C THR A 29 4.09 -0.25 5.99
N ALA A 30 3.81 -1.50 5.62
CA ALA A 30 2.42 -1.98 5.47
C ALA A 30 1.58 -1.75 6.74
N ARG A 31 2.20 -1.85 7.93
CA ARG A 31 1.52 -1.64 9.21
C ARG A 31 1.23 -0.16 9.48
N SER A 32 2.18 0.74 9.20
CA SER A 32 1.93 2.17 9.39
C SER A 32 0.90 2.71 8.40
N LEU A 33 0.94 2.26 7.14
CA LEU A 33 -0.09 2.57 6.15
C LEU A 33 -1.48 2.08 6.56
N ALA A 34 -1.58 0.87 7.09
CA ALA A 34 -2.85 0.34 7.57
C ALA A 34 -3.46 1.22 8.68
N ARG A 35 -2.63 1.67 9.63
CA ARG A 35 -3.09 2.59 10.69
C ARG A 35 -3.53 3.94 10.12
N GLU A 36 -2.76 4.51 9.20
CA GLU A 36 -3.05 5.81 8.62
C GLU A 36 -4.31 5.79 7.74
N LEU A 37 -4.52 4.71 7.00
CA LEU A 37 -5.64 4.56 6.07
C LEU A 37 -6.91 4.00 6.73
N GLY A 38 -6.85 3.66 8.03
CA GLY A 38 -7.97 3.06 8.75
C GLY A 38 -8.32 1.66 8.26
N GLU A 39 -7.33 0.89 7.81
CA GLU A 39 -7.48 -0.41 7.19
C GLU A 39 -6.72 -1.50 7.96
N THR A 40 -6.96 -2.76 7.59
CA THR A 40 -6.20 -3.88 8.19
C THR A 40 -4.85 -4.05 7.50
N ALA A 41 -3.83 -4.42 8.28
CA ALA A 41 -2.49 -4.70 7.75
C ALA A 41 -2.51 -5.78 6.68
N ASN A 42 -3.34 -6.81 6.82
CA ASN A 42 -3.47 -7.87 5.82
C ASN A 42 -4.03 -7.34 4.49
N ARG A 43 -5.03 -6.45 4.54
CA ARG A 43 -5.61 -5.86 3.32
C ARG A 43 -4.62 -4.93 2.62
N VAL A 44 -3.95 -4.07 3.37
CA VAL A 44 -2.91 -3.18 2.83
C VAL A 44 -1.74 -4.00 2.27
N ASN A 45 -1.33 -5.07 2.95
CA ASN A 45 -0.26 -5.95 2.45
C ASN A 45 -0.64 -6.63 1.13
N ARG A 46 -1.88 -7.12 0.98
CA ARG A 46 -2.36 -7.67 -0.30
C ARG A 46 -2.33 -6.64 -1.43
N VAL A 47 -2.72 -5.40 -1.12
CA VAL A 47 -2.65 -4.29 -2.09
C VAL A 47 -1.21 -3.97 -2.46
N ILE A 48 -0.30 -3.88 -1.49
CA ILE A 48 1.11 -3.64 -1.77
C ILE A 48 1.70 -4.75 -2.63
N LEU A 49 1.42 -6.03 -2.34
CA LEU A 49 1.89 -7.14 -3.17
C LEU A 49 1.37 -7.07 -4.61
N ALA A 50 0.11 -6.68 -4.81
CA ALA A 50 -0.45 -6.48 -6.13
C ALA A 50 0.21 -5.29 -6.86
N ILE A 51 0.54 -4.22 -6.13
CA ILE A 51 1.26 -3.08 -6.67
C ILE A 51 2.72 -3.45 -6.98
N GLU A 52 3.42 -4.19 -6.13
CA GLU A 52 4.81 -4.65 -6.36
C GLU A 52 4.93 -5.48 -7.64
N ALA A 53 3.87 -6.20 -8.03
CA ALA A 53 3.82 -6.98 -9.27
C ALA A 53 3.62 -6.12 -10.55
N GLU A 54 2.98 -4.95 -10.43
CA GLU A 54 2.56 -4.10 -11.56
C GLU A 54 3.38 -2.81 -11.69
N ALA A 55 3.83 -2.27 -10.56
CA ALA A 55 4.63 -1.07 -10.43
C ALA A 55 5.93 -1.42 -9.70
N GLY A 56 7.03 -0.72 -10.02
CA GLY A 56 8.35 -0.94 -9.43
C GLY A 56 8.48 -0.59 -7.94
N VAL A 57 7.48 -0.92 -7.13
CA VAL A 57 7.52 -0.77 -5.67
C VAL A 57 8.44 -1.84 -5.08
N GLN A 58 9.33 -1.41 -4.20
CA GLN A 58 10.28 -2.25 -3.52
C GLN A 58 10.09 -2.17 -2.01
N ARG A 59 10.34 -3.29 -1.34
CA ARG A 59 10.27 -3.38 0.11
C ARG A 59 11.60 -3.89 0.67
N GLN A 60 12.08 -3.24 1.72
CA GLN A 60 13.28 -3.68 2.43
C GLN A 60 12.95 -4.86 3.34
N GLY A 61 12.97 -6.08 2.81
CA GLY A 61 12.63 -7.31 3.54
C GLY A 61 11.13 -7.42 3.85
N ALA A 62 10.73 -8.49 4.56
CA ALA A 62 9.30 -8.84 4.72
C ALA A 62 8.43 -7.74 5.38
N TYR A 63 9.03 -6.93 6.26
CA TYR A 63 8.34 -5.94 7.09
C TYR A 63 8.91 -4.53 7.03
N GLY A 64 9.89 -4.28 6.16
CA GLY A 64 10.58 -2.98 6.15
C GLY A 64 9.86 -1.90 5.37
N ALA A 65 10.58 -0.79 5.23
CA ALA A 65 10.15 0.38 4.50
C ALA A 65 9.84 0.05 3.03
N ILE A 66 8.84 0.74 2.50
CA ILE A 66 8.36 0.59 1.12
C ILE A 66 8.73 1.85 0.34
N THR A 67 9.37 1.66 -0.81
CA THR A 67 9.75 2.71 -1.75
C THR A 67 9.08 2.45 -3.09
N VAL A 68 8.61 3.50 -3.76
CA VAL A 68 8.22 3.39 -5.17
C VAL A 68 9.47 3.66 -5.98
N GLY A 69 9.91 2.69 -6.80
CA GLY A 69 10.94 2.91 -7.81
C GLY A 69 10.43 4.00 -8.75
N GLY A 70 10.97 5.21 -8.57
CA GLY A 70 10.81 6.26 -9.55
C GLY A 70 11.35 5.71 -10.86
N ARG A 71 10.57 5.88 -11.93
CA ARG A 71 11.09 5.75 -13.30
C ARG A 71 12.35 6.61 -13.36
N GLU A 72 13.51 5.97 -13.34
CA GLU A 72 14.78 6.62 -13.62
C GLU A 72 14.64 7.18 -15.03
N ASP A 73 14.66 8.51 -15.13
CA ASP A 73 14.87 9.24 -16.39
C ASP A 73 16.39 9.36 -16.60
#